data_AF-A0ABC8AUP4-F1
#
_entry.id   AF-A0ABC8AUP4-F1
#
_cell.length_a   1.000
_cell.length_b   1.000
_cell.length_c   1.000
_cell.angle_alpha   90.00
_cell.angle_beta   90.00
_cell.angle_gamma   90.00
#
_symmetry.space_group_name_H-M   'P 1'
#
loop_
_entity.id
_entity.type
_entity.pdbx_description
1 polymer ?
#
loop_
_entity_poly.entity_id
_entity_poly.type
_entity_poly.pdbx_seq_one_letter_code
_entity_poly.pdbx_strand_id
1 'polypeptide(L)'
;MRRIGRFVALAAAAAMAFGALVATAADAPPTRAAVFTRAYDTAAKNVTLTFDADWWSPGKPEEVVRILRDNGIVAGFSLTGRYVEKYPAQTRTLISAGHKLINHSYDHPYFTGLSQAERWAQLDRAEAAYNRLGYTAVGWFRAPYRDGYQDADVNADLAGRGYYLNYDWTFDTTGYAGASLDTILTRIRQYTVPGATIVMHLSDESTDTAALPSIISTLRDMGYGFTDPARSVTRGAIGAKYAALGAPRSALGVPRTEEMAVTAGASAVQWFTTGRIYWRNDIGAFEVHGAIGGKHAELGSLASFLGFPVTDESTAPDGSGQFNHFQGGSIYWSPASGPHTVYGAIRDKWSVLGWERGVLGYPLSDETGVTGGRASQFQGGNIYWSATTAAHEVHGAILTRYLQFGGTGSTLGLPISDEYTVEGGRRSDFQHGRIDWNATTGAVTVTTY
;
A
#
# COMPACT_ATOMS: atom_id res chain seq x y z
N MET A 1 27.65 -68.00 31.02
CA MET A 1 26.36 -67.29 30.82
C MET A 1 26.64 -65.95 30.15
N ARG A 2 26.56 -65.86 28.82
CA ARG A 2 26.64 -64.60 28.06
C ARG A 2 25.29 -64.40 27.38
N ARG A 3 24.55 -63.36 27.81
CA ARG A 3 23.23 -63.02 27.27
C ARG A 3 23.35 -62.04 26.12
N ILE A 4 22.55 -62.34 25.12
CA ILE A 4 22.19 -61.59 23.91
C ILE A 4 21.53 -60.26 24.28
N GLY A 5 21.84 -59.18 23.55
CA GLY A 5 21.21 -57.87 23.69
C GLY A 5 21.10 -57.17 22.34
N ARG A 6 19.88 -57.15 21.80
CA ARG A 6 19.41 -56.61 20.52
C ARG A 6 19.91 -55.20 20.17
N PHE A 7 20.33 -55.03 18.91
CA PHE A 7 20.37 -53.74 18.23
C PHE A 7 18.94 -53.29 17.90
N VAL A 8 18.54 -52.13 18.43
CA VAL A 8 17.37 -51.38 17.95
C VAL A 8 17.92 -50.16 17.21
N ALA A 9 17.68 -50.11 15.91
CA ALA A 9 17.94 -48.93 15.09
C ALA A 9 16.92 -47.85 15.45
N LEU A 10 17.38 -46.73 16.02
CA LEU A 10 16.58 -45.52 16.11
C LEU A 10 16.57 -44.85 14.73
N ALA A 11 15.40 -44.82 14.10
CA ALA A 11 15.15 -43.97 12.95
C ALA A 11 15.17 -42.50 13.42
N ALA A 12 16.07 -41.70 12.85
CA ALA A 12 16.06 -40.25 13.05
C ALA A 12 14.89 -39.67 12.26
N ALA A 13 13.78 -39.40 12.96
CA ALA A 13 12.75 -38.50 12.46
C ALA A 13 13.35 -37.09 12.43
N ALA A 14 13.62 -36.58 11.24
CA ALA A 14 13.90 -35.17 11.03
C ALA A 14 12.62 -34.38 11.32
N ALA A 15 12.43 -34.01 12.60
CA ALA A 15 11.50 -32.97 12.97
C ALA A 15 12.01 -31.68 12.34
N MET A 16 11.38 -31.24 11.25
CA MET A 16 11.43 -29.84 10.85
C MET A 16 10.84 -29.04 12.00
N ALA A 17 11.72 -28.56 12.88
CA ALA A 17 11.38 -27.51 13.81
C ALA A 17 10.96 -26.31 12.97
N PHE A 18 9.64 -26.14 12.82
CA PHE A 18 9.07 -24.83 12.59
C PHE A 18 9.54 -23.98 13.77
N GLY A 19 10.69 -23.31 13.59
CA GLY A 19 10.97 -22.12 14.36
C GLY A 19 9.72 -21.27 14.20
N ALA A 20 9.08 -20.95 15.32
CA ALA A 20 8.10 -19.88 15.34
C ALA A 20 8.87 -18.62 14.93
N LEU A 21 8.92 -18.40 13.61
CA LEU A 21 9.30 -17.12 13.05
C LEU A 21 8.28 -16.16 13.67
N VAL A 22 8.78 -15.22 14.44
CA VAL A 22 8.00 -14.06 14.85
C VAL A 22 7.40 -13.51 13.57
N ALA A 23 6.11 -13.78 13.32
CA ALA A 23 5.39 -13.19 12.22
C ALA A 23 5.51 -11.68 12.43
N THR A 24 6.31 -11.06 11.57
CA THR A 24 6.87 -9.73 11.78
C THR A 24 5.75 -8.71 11.85
N ALA A 25 5.59 -8.07 13.01
CA ALA A 25 4.61 -7.02 13.31
C ALA A 25 4.76 -5.73 12.46
N ALA A 26 5.51 -5.76 11.36
CA ALA A 26 5.98 -4.58 10.65
C ALA A 26 5.16 -4.18 9.42
N ASP A 27 4.34 -5.07 8.86
CA ASP A 27 3.27 -4.70 7.92
C ASP A 27 1.90 -4.73 8.61
N ALA A 28 1.87 -4.18 9.83
CA ALA A 28 0.67 -3.93 10.62
C ALA A 28 0.56 -2.43 10.89
N PRO A 29 -0.63 -1.91 11.25
CA PRO A 29 -0.77 -0.51 11.61
C PRO A 29 0.18 -0.14 12.76
N PRO A 30 0.91 1.00 12.68
CA PRO A 30 1.71 1.49 13.80
C PRO A 30 0.88 1.63 15.07
N THR A 31 1.48 1.30 16.22
CA THR A 31 0.83 1.49 17.53
C THR A 31 1.00 2.91 18.07
N ARG A 32 1.87 3.72 17.46
CA ARG A 32 2.06 5.14 17.75
C ARG A 32 2.31 5.91 16.45
N ALA A 33 1.90 7.18 16.43
CA ALA A 33 2.22 8.09 15.35
C ALA A 33 3.71 8.45 15.33
N ALA A 34 4.26 8.53 14.13
CA ALA A 34 5.59 9.01 13.84
C ALA A 34 5.64 10.53 13.88
N VAL A 35 6.65 11.11 14.54
CA VAL A 35 6.80 12.55 14.66
C VAL A 35 7.76 13.09 13.61
N PHE A 36 7.29 14.03 12.80
CA PHE A 36 8.07 14.70 11.77
C PHE A 36 8.23 16.20 12.08
N THR A 37 9.31 16.57 12.77
CA THR A 37 9.69 17.99 12.96
C THR A 37 10.42 18.56 11.74
N ARG A 38 10.95 17.69 10.90
CA ARG A 38 11.61 17.97 9.63
C ARG A 38 11.37 16.80 8.68
N ALA A 39 11.59 17.01 7.38
CA ALA A 39 11.68 15.93 6.42
C ALA A 39 12.71 14.89 6.89
N TYR A 40 12.59 13.65 6.39
CA TYR A 40 13.62 12.64 6.67
C TYR A 40 15.02 13.18 6.42
N ASP A 41 15.94 12.80 7.31
CA ASP A 41 17.28 13.37 7.35
C ASP A 41 17.93 13.31 5.97
N THR A 42 18.12 14.48 5.39
CA THR A 42 18.50 14.65 4.00
C THR A 42 19.60 15.69 3.95
N ALA A 43 20.64 15.40 3.17
CA ALA A 43 21.65 16.39 2.84
C ALA A 43 21.13 17.39 1.78
N ALA A 44 20.00 17.09 1.12
CA ALA A 44 19.42 17.96 0.13
C ALA A 44 18.88 19.23 0.80
N LYS A 45 19.33 20.39 0.31
CA LYS A 45 18.78 21.69 0.70
C LYS A 45 17.38 21.88 0.13
N ASN A 46 16.40 21.21 0.72
CA ASN A 46 14.98 21.42 0.45
C ASN A 46 14.26 21.73 1.75
N VAL A 47 13.19 22.52 1.67
CA VAL A 47 12.29 22.80 2.80
C VAL A 47 10.85 22.50 2.45
N THR A 48 10.02 22.26 3.47
CA THR A 48 8.56 22.19 3.33
C THR A 48 7.94 23.44 3.94
N LEU A 49 7.06 24.10 3.20
CA LEU A 49 6.25 25.21 3.74
C LEU A 49 4.93 24.66 4.27
N THR A 50 4.54 25.09 5.47
CA THR A 50 3.26 24.73 6.09
C THR A 50 2.54 25.93 6.67
N PHE A 51 1.21 25.88 6.70
CA PHE A 51 0.35 26.94 7.21
C PHE A 51 -0.67 26.38 8.19
N ASP A 52 -0.72 26.92 9.40
CA ASP A 52 -1.74 26.56 10.38
C ASP A 52 -2.86 27.61 10.34
N ALA A 53 -4.12 27.16 10.42
CA ALA A 53 -5.29 28.02 10.35
C ALA A 53 -6.40 27.57 11.31
N ASP A 54 -7.05 28.55 11.94
CA ASP A 54 -8.17 28.33 12.83
C ASP A 54 -9.35 29.26 12.50
N TRP A 55 -10.57 28.89 12.92
CA TRP A 55 -11.85 29.43 12.44
C TRP A 55 -12.07 30.92 12.75
N TRP A 56 -11.31 31.49 13.67
CA TRP A 56 -11.51 32.84 14.16
C TRP A 56 -11.21 33.89 13.08
N SER A 57 -10.29 33.60 12.14
CA SER A 57 -9.98 34.46 11.00
C SER A 57 -9.90 33.64 9.69
N PRO A 58 -10.41 34.16 8.56
CA PRO A 58 -10.33 33.49 7.26
C PRO A 58 -8.94 33.54 6.62
N GLY A 59 -8.12 34.57 6.93
CA GLY A 59 -6.88 34.81 6.21
C GLY A 59 -7.10 35.02 4.70
N LYS A 60 -6.04 34.80 3.91
CA LYS A 60 -6.04 35.03 2.44
C LYS A 60 -5.58 33.82 1.63
N PRO A 61 -6.29 32.67 1.69
CA PRO A 61 -5.87 31.44 1.03
C PRO A 61 -5.71 31.59 -0.49
N GLU A 62 -6.54 32.37 -1.17
CA GLU A 62 -6.43 32.61 -2.61
C GLU A 62 -5.13 33.34 -2.99
N GLU A 63 -4.67 34.26 -2.15
CA GLU A 63 -3.40 34.96 -2.33
C GLU A 63 -2.21 34.02 -2.07
N VAL A 64 -2.25 33.27 -0.97
CA VAL A 64 -1.21 32.28 -0.64
C VAL A 64 -1.10 31.23 -1.75
N VAL A 65 -2.20 30.65 -2.20
CA VAL A 65 -2.23 29.66 -3.29
C VAL A 65 -1.67 30.23 -4.58
N ARG A 66 -2.01 31.49 -4.93
CA ARG A 66 -1.45 32.16 -6.10
C ARG A 66 0.08 32.27 -5.99
N ILE A 67 0.59 32.77 -4.87
CA ILE A 67 2.03 32.90 -4.63
C ILE A 67 2.72 31.54 -4.72
N LEU A 68 2.18 30.49 -4.08
CA LEU A 68 2.75 29.15 -4.11
C LEU A 68 2.77 28.56 -5.52
N ARG A 69 1.66 28.66 -6.25
CA ARG A 69 1.53 28.19 -7.65
C ARG A 69 2.52 28.89 -8.57
N ASP A 70 2.60 30.21 -8.50
CA ASP A 70 3.49 31.02 -9.34
C ASP A 70 4.98 30.70 -9.04
N ASN A 71 5.25 30.05 -7.92
CA ASN A 71 6.57 29.58 -7.51
C ASN A 71 6.76 28.06 -7.62
N GLY A 72 5.78 27.30 -8.13
CA GLY A 72 5.84 25.85 -8.27
C GLY A 72 5.90 25.08 -6.94
N ILE A 73 5.36 25.64 -5.85
CA ILE A 73 5.44 25.08 -4.51
C ILE A 73 4.11 24.42 -4.12
N VAL A 74 4.19 23.20 -3.59
CA VAL A 74 3.08 22.53 -2.93
C VAL A 74 3.33 22.53 -1.42
N ALA A 75 2.45 23.17 -0.66
CA ALA A 75 2.56 23.31 0.79
C ALA A 75 1.61 22.38 1.56
N GLY A 76 1.81 22.30 2.88
CA GLY A 76 0.86 21.70 3.82
C GLY A 76 -0.01 22.76 4.51
N PHE A 77 -1.26 22.44 4.78
CA PHE A 77 -2.19 23.31 5.51
C PHE A 77 -2.85 22.54 6.64
N SER A 78 -2.60 22.94 7.88
CA SER A 78 -3.20 22.33 9.07
C SER A 78 -4.41 23.16 9.46
N LEU A 79 -5.60 22.70 9.10
CA LEU A 79 -6.84 23.44 9.37
C LEU A 79 -7.61 22.78 10.51
N THR A 80 -8.15 23.59 11.40
CA THR A 80 -9.10 23.09 12.39
C THR A 80 -10.40 22.68 11.74
N GLY A 81 -11.12 21.73 12.34
CA GLY A 81 -12.43 21.32 11.86
C GLY A 81 -13.43 22.49 11.79
N ARG A 82 -13.37 23.42 12.75
CA ARG A 82 -14.17 24.65 12.72
C ARG A 82 -13.81 25.56 11.53
N TYR A 83 -12.53 25.67 11.16
CA TYR A 83 -12.13 26.44 9.97
C TYR A 83 -12.77 25.83 8.72
N VAL A 84 -12.68 24.52 8.58
CA VAL A 84 -13.26 23.78 7.44
C VAL A 84 -14.78 23.99 7.34
N GLU A 85 -15.48 23.97 8.48
CA GLU A 85 -16.93 24.22 8.55
C GLU A 85 -17.30 25.67 8.20
N LYS A 86 -16.55 26.63 8.72
CA LYS A 86 -16.86 28.05 8.57
C LYS A 86 -16.46 28.60 7.20
N TYR A 87 -15.37 28.10 6.63
CA TYR A 87 -14.81 28.56 5.35
C TYR A 87 -14.65 27.40 4.34
N PRO A 88 -15.76 26.74 3.93
CA PRO A 88 -15.69 25.59 3.05
C PRO A 88 -15.21 25.96 1.63
N ALA A 89 -15.52 27.16 1.15
CA ALA A 89 -15.05 27.62 -0.17
C ALA A 89 -13.53 27.77 -0.21
N GLN A 90 -12.94 28.41 0.81
CA GLN A 90 -11.50 28.54 0.97
C GLN A 90 -10.80 27.19 1.11
N THR A 91 -11.40 26.27 1.88
CA THR A 91 -10.88 24.91 2.00
C THR A 91 -10.90 24.18 0.65
N ARG A 92 -11.95 24.33 -0.16
CA ARG A 92 -11.98 23.80 -1.54
C ARG A 92 -10.94 24.42 -2.45
N THR A 93 -10.60 25.71 -2.28
CA THR A 93 -9.49 26.36 -2.97
C THR A 93 -8.18 25.62 -2.71
N LEU A 94 -7.88 25.32 -1.44
CA LEU A 94 -6.66 24.61 -1.06
C LEU A 94 -6.62 23.17 -1.61
N ILE A 95 -7.75 22.45 -1.56
CA ILE A 95 -7.89 21.09 -2.12
C ILE A 95 -7.64 21.12 -3.64
N SER A 96 -8.31 22.03 -4.35
CA SER A 96 -8.24 22.13 -5.81
C SER A 96 -6.85 22.56 -6.30
N ALA A 97 -6.11 23.30 -5.47
CA ALA A 97 -4.71 23.65 -5.74
C ALA A 97 -3.74 22.47 -5.53
N GLY A 98 -4.20 21.34 -5.02
CA GLY A 98 -3.39 20.14 -4.80
C GLY A 98 -2.48 20.20 -3.57
N HIS A 99 -2.77 21.10 -2.62
CA HIS A 99 -2.03 21.18 -1.36
C HIS A 99 -2.47 20.07 -0.39
N LYS A 100 -1.56 19.68 0.52
CA LYS A 100 -1.88 18.67 1.53
C LYS A 100 -2.60 19.33 2.70
N LEU A 101 -3.85 18.95 2.95
CA LEU A 101 -4.51 19.31 4.21
C LEU A 101 -4.21 18.28 5.30
N ILE A 102 -4.03 18.78 6.53
CA ILE A 102 -3.62 18.05 7.73
C ILE A 102 -4.65 18.33 8.82
N ASN A 103 -5.07 17.30 9.55
CA ASN A 103 -6.03 17.47 10.64
C ASN A 103 -5.36 18.24 11.80
N HIS A 104 -5.90 19.41 12.13
CA HIS A 104 -5.38 20.25 13.20
C HIS A 104 -6.32 20.30 14.41
N SER A 105 -6.98 19.17 14.71
CA SER A 105 -8.08 19.04 15.67
C SER A 105 -9.34 19.83 15.29
N TYR A 106 -10.42 19.69 16.06
CA TYR A 106 -11.68 20.38 15.75
C TYR A 106 -11.73 21.79 16.36
N ASP A 107 -11.41 21.94 17.64
CA ASP A 107 -11.53 23.18 18.44
C ASP A 107 -10.18 23.80 18.86
N HIS A 108 -9.04 23.28 18.39
CA HIS A 108 -7.69 23.75 18.74
C HIS A 108 -7.30 23.68 20.26
N PRO A 109 -7.54 22.56 20.98
CA PRO A 109 -7.17 22.43 22.40
C PRO A 109 -5.73 21.96 22.63
N TYR A 110 -5.23 22.09 23.86
CA TYR A 110 -4.01 21.41 24.34
C TYR A 110 -4.31 19.91 24.53
N PHE A 111 -3.69 19.05 23.72
CA PHE A 111 -3.95 17.60 23.67
C PHE A 111 -3.49 16.82 24.91
N THR A 112 -2.48 17.30 25.63
CA THR A 112 -2.01 16.67 26.88
C THR A 112 -3.00 16.86 28.03
N GLY A 113 -3.84 17.89 27.95
CA GLY A 113 -4.91 18.17 28.92
C GLY A 113 -6.21 17.40 28.69
N LEU A 114 -6.31 16.61 27.61
CA LEU A 114 -7.50 15.87 27.24
C LEU A 114 -7.40 14.39 27.62
N SER A 115 -8.53 13.78 27.96
CA SER A 115 -8.66 12.32 27.97
C SER A 115 -8.60 11.74 26.55
N GLN A 116 -8.33 10.43 26.44
CA GLN A 116 -8.34 9.72 25.15
C GLN A 116 -9.65 9.92 24.39
N ALA A 117 -10.81 9.80 25.06
CA ALA A 117 -12.11 9.97 24.43
C ALA A 117 -12.30 11.39 23.86
N GLU A 118 -11.81 12.41 24.57
CA GLU A 118 -11.85 13.80 24.11
C GLU A 118 -10.90 14.06 22.94
N ARG A 119 -9.68 13.48 22.98
CA ARG A 119 -8.75 13.53 21.83
C ARG A 119 -9.37 12.90 20.60
N TRP A 120 -9.99 11.72 20.72
CA TRP A 120 -10.67 11.07 19.60
C TRP A 120 -11.86 11.89 19.09
N ALA A 121 -12.64 12.50 19.98
CA ALA A 121 -13.72 13.41 19.56
C ALA A 121 -13.19 14.61 18.75
N GLN A 122 -12.02 15.15 19.10
CA GLN A 122 -11.38 16.22 18.32
C GLN A 122 -10.97 15.75 16.93
N LEU A 123 -10.34 14.58 16.82
CA LEU A 123 -9.92 14.00 15.54
C LEU A 123 -11.12 13.70 14.64
N ASP A 124 -12.15 13.06 15.20
CA ASP A 124 -13.31 12.57 14.45
C ASP A 124 -14.20 13.70 13.94
N ARG A 125 -14.42 14.73 14.76
CA ARG A 125 -15.21 15.89 14.35
C ARG A 125 -14.51 16.69 13.27
N ALA A 126 -13.19 16.86 13.38
CA ALA A 126 -12.40 17.51 12.33
C ALA A 126 -12.45 16.70 11.03
N GLU A 127 -12.23 15.39 11.09
CA GLU A 127 -12.29 14.52 9.91
C GLU A 127 -13.68 14.53 9.26
N ALA A 128 -14.75 14.54 10.06
CA ALA A 128 -16.11 14.69 9.55
C ALA A 128 -16.31 16.01 8.77
N ALA A 129 -15.65 17.10 9.19
CA ALA A 129 -15.67 18.36 8.46
C ALA A 129 -14.95 18.26 7.10
N TYR A 130 -13.77 17.65 7.06
CA TYR A 130 -13.05 17.37 5.81
C TYR A 130 -13.87 16.48 4.87
N ASN A 131 -14.44 15.39 5.39
CA ASN A 131 -15.20 14.41 4.62
C ASN A 131 -16.42 15.02 3.91
N ARG A 132 -17.09 16.01 4.53
CA ARG A 132 -18.19 16.76 3.88
C ARG A 132 -17.75 17.53 2.64
N LEU A 133 -16.46 17.80 2.47
CA LEU A 133 -15.89 18.42 1.29
C LEU A 133 -15.35 17.40 0.27
N GLY A 134 -15.41 16.10 0.56
CA GLY A 134 -14.85 15.04 -0.28
C GLY A 134 -13.34 14.86 -0.11
N TYR A 135 -12.79 15.28 1.03
CA TYR A 135 -11.37 15.14 1.35
C TYR A 135 -11.20 14.37 2.65
N THR A 136 -10.10 13.62 2.79
CA THR A 136 -9.74 12.94 4.04
C THR A 136 -8.35 13.39 4.50
N ALA A 137 -8.26 13.82 5.76
CA ALA A 137 -6.99 14.15 6.39
C ALA A 137 -6.40 12.96 7.16
N VAL A 138 -7.17 11.86 7.32
CA VAL A 138 -6.73 10.61 7.97
C VAL A 138 -5.31 10.22 7.55
N GLY A 139 -4.52 9.85 8.54
CA GLY A 139 -3.09 9.58 8.41
C GLY A 139 -2.21 10.74 8.84
N TRP A 140 -2.70 11.99 8.75
CA TRP A 140 -1.90 13.20 9.03
C TRP A 140 -2.55 14.08 10.07
N PHE A 141 -1.81 14.33 11.15
CA PHE A 141 -2.23 15.20 12.25
C PHE A 141 -1.15 16.23 12.56
N ARG A 142 -1.54 17.42 13.00
CA ARG A 142 -0.66 18.40 13.64
C ARG A 142 -1.28 18.85 14.95
N ALA A 143 -0.53 18.72 16.04
CA ALA A 143 -0.98 19.14 17.36
C ALA A 143 -1.12 20.67 17.46
N PRO A 144 -2.27 21.20 17.91
CA PRO A 144 -2.40 22.59 18.35
C PRO A 144 -1.31 22.95 19.37
N TYR A 145 -0.75 24.16 19.24
CA TYR A 145 0.30 24.70 20.12
C TYR A 145 1.56 23.82 20.24
N ARG A 146 1.75 22.84 19.34
CA ARG A 146 2.78 21.80 19.46
C ARG A 146 2.62 20.93 20.71
N ASP A 147 1.45 20.94 21.35
CA ASP A 147 1.24 20.30 22.64
C ASP A 147 1.15 18.77 22.50
N GLY A 148 1.96 18.04 23.27
CA GLY A 148 1.98 16.58 23.26
C GLY A 148 2.50 15.94 21.97
N TYR A 149 3.16 16.70 21.08
CA TYR A 149 3.67 16.15 19.82
C TYR A 149 4.65 14.98 20.01
N GLN A 150 5.42 14.96 21.11
CA GLN A 150 6.30 13.87 21.52
C GLN A 150 5.71 12.98 22.61
N ASP A 151 4.53 13.32 23.12
CA ASP A 151 3.90 12.55 24.18
C ASP A 151 3.51 11.17 23.65
N ALA A 152 3.90 10.14 24.40
CA ALA A 152 3.74 8.77 23.95
C ALA A 152 2.25 8.41 23.84
N ASP A 153 1.44 8.79 24.83
CA ASP A 153 0.02 8.42 24.91
C ASP A 153 -0.81 9.21 23.92
N VAL A 154 -0.49 10.49 23.68
CA VAL A 154 -1.06 11.27 22.56
C VAL A 154 -0.79 10.54 21.25
N ASN A 155 0.46 10.18 20.96
CA ASN A 155 0.80 9.51 19.70
C ASN A 155 0.18 8.10 19.57
N ALA A 156 -0.05 7.40 20.68
CA ALA A 156 -0.80 6.14 20.69
C ALA A 156 -2.29 6.36 20.37
N ASP A 157 -2.90 7.40 20.93
CA ASP A 157 -4.29 7.75 20.66
C ASP A 157 -4.49 8.20 19.20
N LEU A 158 -3.55 8.96 18.64
CA LEU A 158 -3.54 9.31 17.21
C LEU A 158 -3.53 8.05 16.33
N ALA A 159 -2.62 7.11 16.62
CA ALA A 159 -2.51 5.85 15.88
C ALA A 159 -3.78 4.99 16.03
N GLY A 160 -4.38 4.95 17.22
CA GLY A 160 -5.65 4.27 17.48
C GLY A 160 -6.82 4.80 16.65
N ARG A 161 -6.71 6.02 16.10
CA ARG A 161 -7.68 6.61 15.17
C ARG A 161 -7.19 6.73 13.73
N GLY A 162 -6.08 6.08 13.39
CA GLY A 162 -5.56 5.98 12.03
C GLY A 162 -4.69 7.16 11.56
N TYR A 163 -4.26 8.02 12.49
CA TYR A 163 -3.31 9.11 12.25
C TYR A 163 -1.91 8.64 12.63
N TYR A 164 -1.14 8.17 11.67
CA TYR A 164 0.21 7.63 11.92
C TYR A 164 1.32 8.65 11.67
N LEU A 165 1.01 9.83 11.15
CA LEU A 165 1.96 10.92 10.93
C LEU A 165 1.55 12.12 11.78
N ASN A 166 2.32 12.38 12.85
CA ASN A 166 2.28 13.61 13.62
C ASN A 166 3.26 14.61 12.97
N TYR A 167 2.73 15.42 12.06
CA TYR A 167 3.48 16.30 11.18
C TYR A 167 3.71 17.66 11.82
N ASP A 168 4.75 17.74 12.63
CA ASP A 168 5.20 18.92 13.36
C ASP A 168 6.06 19.86 12.47
N TRP A 169 6.76 20.82 13.07
CA TRP A 169 7.64 21.76 12.37
C TRP A 169 9.00 21.94 13.04
N THR A 170 9.93 22.53 12.28
CA THR A 170 11.31 22.81 12.70
C THR A 170 11.36 24.13 13.45
N PHE A 171 10.76 25.19 12.89
CA PHE A 171 10.62 26.49 13.53
C PHE A 171 9.42 27.26 12.97
N ASP A 172 9.00 28.27 13.74
CA ASP A 172 7.90 29.17 13.42
C ASP A 172 8.43 30.56 13.07
N THR A 173 7.87 31.14 12.01
CA THR A 173 8.09 32.53 11.58
C THR A 173 7.57 33.55 12.60
N THR A 174 6.55 33.17 13.38
CA THR A 174 5.77 34.00 14.32
C THR A 174 5.10 35.21 13.69
N GLY A 175 4.77 35.15 12.40
CA GLY A 175 3.98 36.21 11.76
C GLY A 175 2.64 36.43 12.46
N TYR A 176 2.03 35.37 13.02
CA TYR A 176 0.80 35.44 13.82
C TYR A 176 0.91 36.37 15.05
N ALA A 177 2.12 36.55 15.58
CA ALA A 177 2.40 37.43 16.73
C ALA A 177 2.79 38.85 16.29
N GLY A 178 2.62 39.20 15.02
CA GLY A 178 2.97 40.50 14.47
C GLY A 178 4.47 40.69 14.20
N ALA A 179 5.22 39.61 14.00
CA ALA A 179 6.64 39.70 13.66
C ALA A 179 6.85 40.55 12.38
N SER A 180 7.83 41.46 12.40
CA SER A 180 8.18 42.25 11.22
C SER A 180 8.80 41.36 10.13
N LEU A 181 8.81 41.86 8.89
CA LEU A 181 9.46 41.16 7.78
C LEU A 181 10.94 40.85 8.10
N ASP A 182 11.68 41.81 8.67
CA ASP A 182 13.09 41.62 9.03
C ASP A 182 13.28 40.50 10.08
N THR A 183 12.41 40.46 11.09
CA THR A 183 12.40 39.37 12.09
C THR A 183 12.13 38.02 11.43
N ILE A 184 11.13 37.94 10.55
CA ILE A 184 10.81 36.71 9.83
C ILE A 184 12.01 36.25 9.00
N LEU A 185 12.59 37.13 8.18
CA LEU A 185 13.73 36.79 7.32
C LEU A 185 14.99 36.43 8.13
N THR A 186 15.20 37.05 9.29
CA THR A 186 16.27 36.67 10.23
C THR A 186 16.10 35.23 10.71
N ARG A 187 14.87 34.82 11.06
CA ARG A 187 14.58 33.44 11.47
C ARG A 187 14.76 32.44 10.35
N ILE A 188 14.31 32.79 9.13
CA ILE A 188 14.56 31.98 7.93
C ILE A 188 16.07 31.72 7.78
N ARG A 189 16.89 32.77 7.85
CA ARG A 189 18.36 32.64 7.72
C ARG A 189 18.99 31.84 8.86
N GLN A 190 18.50 31.99 10.08
CA GLN A 190 19.09 31.39 11.27
C GLN A 190 18.71 29.91 11.47
N TYR A 191 17.45 29.56 11.20
CA TYR A 191 16.90 28.26 11.61
C TYR A 191 16.65 27.30 10.44
N THR A 192 16.73 27.76 9.20
CA THR A 192 16.59 26.85 8.06
C THR A 192 17.80 25.91 7.96
N VAL A 193 17.48 24.62 8.02
CA VAL A 193 18.40 23.50 7.81
C VAL A 193 17.85 22.60 6.69
N PRO A 194 18.67 21.74 6.05
CA PRO A 194 18.17 20.72 5.12
C PRO A 194 16.99 19.93 5.69
N GLY A 195 15.90 19.87 4.93
CA GLY A 195 14.66 19.20 5.33
C GLY A 195 13.75 20.02 6.26
N ALA A 196 14.07 21.27 6.59
CA ALA A 196 13.27 22.04 7.55
C ALA A 196 11.80 22.15 7.11
N THR A 197 10.90 21.91 8.07
CA THR A 197 9.47 22.23 7.94
C THR A 197 9.24 23.59 8.59
N ILE A 198 8.83 24.58 7.80
CA ILE A 198 8.63 25.96 8.25
C ILE A 198 7.14 26.18 8.44
N VAL A 199 6.73 26.61 9.63
CA VAL A 199 5.33 26.96 9.90
C VAL A 199 5.11 28.47 9.81
N MET A 200 3.99 28.81 9.17
CA MET A 200 3.40 30.12 9.05
C MET A 200 1.92 30.00 9.44
N HIS A 201 1.22 31.12 9.59
CA HIS A 201 -0.19 31.13 9.97
C HIS A 201 -1.04 31.82 8.91
N LEU A 202 -2.18 31.20 8.60
CA LEU A 202 -3.20 31.73 7.71
C LEU A 202 -4.28 32.44 8.52
N SER A 203 -3.98 33.68 8.93
CA SER A 203 -4.93 34.60 9.57
C SER A 203 -4.71 36.04 9.09
N ASP A 204 -5.68 36.91 9.29
CA ASP A 204 -5.67 38.31 8.83
C ASP A 204 -4.65 39.17 9.59
N GLU A 205 -4.38 38.79 10.83
CA GLU A 205 -3.45 39.41 11.78
C GLU A 205 -2.01 38.96 11.52
N SER A 206 -1.84 37.81 10.87
CA SER A 206 -0.53 37.29 10.56
C SER A 206 0.14 38.11 9.46
N THR A 207 1.41 38.48 9.69
CA THR A 207 2.26 39.12 8.68
C THR A 207 2.80 38.13 7.64
N ASP A 208 2.55 36.82 7.81
CA ASP A 208 3.14 35.76 6.98
C ASP A 208 2.74 35.83 5.51
N THR A 209 1.46 36.12 5.22
CA THR A 209 0.99 36.18 3.82
C THR A 209 1.75 37.23 3.03
N ALA A 210 1.98 38.41 3.62
CA ALA A 210 2.74 39.49 2.99
C ALA A 210 4.24 39.18 2.92
N ALA A 211 4.78 38.44 3.90
CA ALA A 211 6.19 38.05 3.93
C ALA A 211 6.52 36.89 2.97
N LEU A 212 5.54 36.05 2.60
CA LEU A 212 5.74 34.80 1.86
C LEU A 212 6.60 34.95 0.58
N PRO A 213 6.41 35.95 -0.30
CA PRO A 213 7.29 36.12 -1.46
C PRO A 213 8.76 36.34 -1.08
N SER A 214 9.01 37.12 -0.01
CA SER A 214 10.36 37.41 0.47
C SER A 214 10.97 36.21 1.19
N ILE A 215 10.16 35.42 1.91
CA ILE A 215 10.57 34.14 2.49
C ILE A 215 11.06 33.19 1.38
N ILE A 216 10.26 33.03 0.32
CA ILE A 216 10.59 32.16 -0.82
C ILE A 216 11.88 32.62 -1.50
N SER A 217 12.02 33.92 -1.78
CA SER A 217 13.25 34.48 -2.37
C SER A 217 14.47 34.22 -1.49
N THR A 218 14.36 34.51 -0.18
CA THR A 218 15.46 34.33 0.77
C THR A 218 15.91 32.87 0.86
N LEU A 219 14.96 31.92 0.88
CA LEU A 219 15.28 30.49 0.87
C LEU A 219 16.04 30.09 -0.41
N ARG A 220 15.61 30.58 -1.57
CA ARG A 220 16.31 30.34 -2.84
C ARG A 220 17.71 30.95 -2.85
N ASP A 221 17.88 32.17 -2.32
CA ASP A 221 19.18 32.82 -2.21
C ASP A 221 20.13 32.04 -1.28
N MET A 222 19.59 31.35 -0.27
CA MET A 222 20.34 30.42 0.59
C MET A 222 20.64 29.06 -0.07
N GLY A 223 20.17 28.85 -1.30
CA GLY A 223 20.35 27.64 -2.10
C GLY A 223 19.36 26.52 -1.77
N TYR A 224 18.19 26.84 -1.19
CA TYR A 224 17.15 25.86 -0.90
C TYR A 224 16.14 25.75 -2.04
N GLY A 225 15.82 24.50 -2.41
CA GLY A 225 14.62 24.14 -3.13
C GLY A 225 13.44 23.88 -2.19
N PHE A 226 12.33 23.45 -2.77
CA PHE A 226 11.10 23.15 -2.04
C PHE A 226 10.69 21.70 -2.30
N THR A 227 10.37 20.98 -1.23
CA THR A 227 9.67 19.71 -1.28
C THR A 227 8.24 19.90 -0.81
N ASP A 228 7.36 18.97 -1.16
CA ASP A 228 6.00 18.90 -0.61
C ASP A 228 5.94 17.99 0.63
N PRO A 229 4.85 18.08 1.42
CA PRO A 229 4.67 17.24 2.61
C PRO A 229 4.77 15.74 2.33
N ALA A 230 4.16 15.23 1.25
CA ALA A 230 4.16 13.80 0.97
C ALA A 230 5.56 13.27 0.67
N ARG A 231 6.37 14.00 -0.12
CA ARG A 231 7.77 13.61 -0.36
C ARG A 231 8.64 13.73 0.89
N SER A 232 8.35 14.70 1.76
CA SER A 232 9.15 14.94 2.97
C SER A 232 9.15 13.78 3.99
N VAL A 233 8.11 12.93 3.95
CA VAL A 233 7.95 11.75 4.83
C VAL A 233 8.28 10.43 4.13
N THR A 234 9.01 10.48 3.01
CA THR A 234 9.49 9.28 2.30
C THR A 234 11.01 9.34 2.14
N ARG A 235 11.70 8.19 2.13
CA ARG A 235 13.16 8.14 2.03
C ARG A 235 13.65 6.89 1.33
N GLY A 236 14.96 6.85 1.05
CA GLY A 236 15.63 5.66 0.53
C GLY A 236 14.99 5.13 -0.75
N ALA A 237 15.00 3.81 -0.91
CA ALA A 237 14.47 3.14 -2.10
C ALA A 237 12.94 3.29 -2.23
N ILE A 238 12.20 3.33 -1.11
CA ILE A 238 10.75 3.54 -1.12
C ILE A 238 10.40 4.95 -1.61
N GLY A 239 11.08 5.98 -1.10
CA GLY A 239 10.89 7.36 -1.54
C GLY A 239 11.30 7.57 -3.00
N ALA A 240 12.40 6.97 -3.43
CA ALA A 240 12.81 6.99 -4.84
C ALA A 240 11.75 6.34 -5.75
N LYS A 241 11.21 5.20 -5.34
CA LYS A 241 10.13 4.50 -6.04
C LYS A 241 8.86 5.36 -6.11
N TYR A 242 8.43 5.89 -4.98
CA TYR A 242 7.25 6.75 -4.90
C TYR A 242 7.38 7.98 -5.81
N ALA A 243 8.56 8.61 -5.82
CA ALA A 243 8.84 9.73 -6.71
C ALA A 243 8.75 9.34 -8.20
N ALA A 244 9.32 8.18 -8.57
CA ALA A 244 9.27 7.67 -9.95
C ALA A 244 7.84 7.34 -10.42
N LEU A 245 6.96 6.92 -9.51
CA LEU A 245 5.54 6.66 -9.80
C LEU A 245 4.69 7.95 -9.97
N GLY A 246 5.28 9.13 -9.74
CA GLY A 246 4.55 10.41 -9.78
C GLY A 246 4.08 10.91 -8.41
N ALA A 247 4.53 10.27 -7.32
CA ALA A 247 4.33 10.70 -5.94
C ALA A 247 2.82 10.87 -5.60
N PRO A 248 2.29 11.98 -5.02
CA PRO A 248 0.85 12.08 -4.73
C PRO A 248 -0.10 11.90 -5.91
N ARG A 249 0.41 12.04 -7.15
CA ARG A 249 -0.38 11.85 -8.37
C ARG A 249 -0.40 10.40 -8.85
N SER A 250 0.40 9.52 -8.23
CA SER A 250 0.39 8.09 -8.50
C SER A 250 -0.90 7.45 -8.00
N ALA A 251 -1.17 6.22 -8.45
CA ALA A 251 -2.32 5.44 -7.99
C ALA A 251 -2.33 5.20 -6.47
N LEU A 252 -1.17 5.30 -5.80
CA LEU A 252 -1.01 5.11 -4.35
C LEU A 252 -1.56 6.26 -3.51
N GLY A 253 -1.65 7.47 -4.06
CA GLY A 253 -1.99 8.68 -3.31
C GLY A 253 -0.86 9.14 -2.38
N VAL A 254 -1.20 9.66 -1.19
CA VAL A 254 -0.23 10.22 -0.24
C VAL A 254 0.21 9.19 0.82
N PRO A 255 1.42 9.31 1.40
CA PRO A 255 1.84 8.43 2.49
C PRO A 255 0.88 8.51 3.67
N ARG A 256 0.68 7.39 4.37
CA ARG A 256 -0.13 7.29 5.59
C ARG A 256 0.70 6.96 6.82
N THR A 257 1.86 6.35 6.63
CA THR A 257 2.81 6.00 7.69
C THR A 257 4.18 6.55 7.35
N GLU A 258 5.06 6.54 8.32
CA GLU A 258 6.49 6.55 8.10
C GLU A 258 6.92 5.26 7.37
N GLU A 259 8.19 5.21 6.94
CA GLU A 259 8.82 3.96 6.52
C GLU A 259 9.01 3.04 7.74
N MET A 260 8.33 1.90 7.74
CA MET A 260 8.36 0.91 8.81
C MET A 260 9.33 -0.21 8.47
N ALA A 261 10.34 -0.42 9.31
CA ALA A 261 11.31 -1.49 9.12
C ALA A 261 10.66 -2.86 9.37
N VAL A 262 10.74 -3.76 8.39
CA VAL A 262 10.32 -5.17 8.53
C VAL A 262 11.44 -6.00 9.11
N THR A 263 12.65 -5.83 8.58
CA THR A 263 13.89 -6.31 9.17
C THR A 263 14.87 -5.17 9.10
N ALA A 264 15.41 -4.76 10.26
CA ALA A 264 16.28 -3.60 10.39
C ALA A 264 17.42 -3.65 9.35
N GLY A 265 17.49 -2.62 8.49
CA GLY A 265 18.50 -2.48 7.45
C GLY A 265 18.36 -3.40 6.23
N ALA A 266 17.38 -4.31 6.21
CA ALA A 266 17.23 -5.30 5.14
C ALA A 266 15.90 -5.16 4.39
N SER A 267 14.83 -4.74 5.07
CA SER A 267 13.52 -4.59 4.45
C SER A 267 12.64 -3.56 5.17
N ALA A 268 11.74 -2.95 4.41
CA ALA A 268 10.81 -1.96 4.91
C ALA A 268 9.50 -1.98 4.11
N VAL A 269 8.46 -1.40 4.69
CA VAL A 269 7.19 -1.10 4.03
C VAL A 269 6.75 0.31 4.40
N GLN A 270 6.12 1.00 3.47
CA GLN A 270 5.41 2.25 3.75
C GLN A 270 4.01 2.18 3.18
N TRP A 271 3.03 2.66 3.97
CA TRP A 271 1.63 2.67 3.59
C TRP A 271 1.28 3.99 2.94
N PHE A 272 0.40 3.94 1.94
CA PHE A 272 -0.15 5.07 1.21
C PHE A 272 -1.69 5.00 1.26
N THR A 273 -2.37 5.95 0.61
CA THR A 273 -3.84 6.03 0.64
C THR A 273 -4.51 4.73 0.16
N THR A 274 -4.02 4.14 -0.92
CA THR A 274 -4.68 3.02 -1.64
C THR A 274 -3.76 1.82 -1.84
N GLY A 275 -2.58 1.82 -1.25
CA GLY A 275 -1.59 0.76 -1.44
C GLY A 275 -0.39 0.89 -0.53
N ARG A 276 0.63 0.08 -0.81
CA ARG A 276 1.88 0.01 -0.06
C ARG A 276 3.05 -0.07 -1.03
N ILE A 277 4.20 0.45 -0.61
CA ILE A 277 5.47 0.13 -1.26
C ILE A 277 6.29 -0.72 -0.30
N TYR A 278 6.74 -1.86 -0.80
CA TYR A 278 7.61 -2.80 -0.10
C TYR A 278 9.02 -2.68 -0.65
N TRP A 279 10.02 -2.71 0.22
CA TRP A 279 11.41 -2.75 -0.17
C TRP A 279 12.16 -3.88 0.54
N ARG A 280 13.04 -4.56 -0.21
CA ARG A 280 14.03 -5.49 0.32
C ARG A 280 15.36 -5.29 -0.40
N ASN A 281 16.47 -5.37 0.32
CA ASN A 281 17.81 -5.07 -0.19
C ASN A 281 18.25 -5.90 -1.41
N ASP A 282 17.79 -7.14 -1.54
CA ASP A 282 18.13 -8.09 -2.61
C ASP A 282 17.05 -8.20 -3.71
N ILE A 283 15.87 -7.56 -3.57
CA ILE A 283 14.80 -7.54 -4.58
C ILE A 283 14.64 -6.14 -5.18
N GLY A 284 14.62 -5.10 -4.35
CA GLY A 284 14.26 -3.74 -4.75
C GLY A 284 12.96 -3.26 -4.12
N ALA A 285 12.42 -2.15 -4.64
CA ALA A 285 11.19 -1.53 -4.15
C ALA A 285 10.05 -1.65 -5.15
N PHE A 286 8.94 -2.25 -4.73
CA PHE A 286 7.78 -2.54 -5.56
C PHE A 286 6.48 -2.20 -4.84
N GLU A 287 5.53 -1.69 -5.62
CA GLU A 287 4.24 -1.26 -5.11
C GLU A 287 3.17 -2.35 -5.28
N VAL A 288 2.21 -2.38 -4.34
CA VAL A 288 0.99 -3.19 -4.44
C VAL A 288 -0.19 -2.34 -3.98
N HIS A 289 -1.22 -2.21 -4.82
CA HIS A 289 -2.37 -1.34 -4.56
C HIS A 289 -3.69 -1.93 -5.07
N GLY A 290 -4.78 -1.16 -4.97
CA GLY A 290 -6.07 -1.55 -5.56
C GLY A 290 -6.61 -2.89 -5.05
N ALA A 291 -7.27 -3.64 -5.94
CA ALA A 291 -7.87 -4.93 -5.59
C ALA A 291 -6.81 -6.01 -5.27
N ILE A 292 -5.66 -5.96 -5.93
CA ILE A 292 -4.54 -6.88 -5.68
C ILE A 292 -3.96 -6.63 -4.29
N GLY A 293 -3.74 -5.38 -3.91
CA GLY A 293 -3.32 -4.98 -2.56
C GLY A 293 -4.33 -5.37 -1.49
N GLY A 294 -5.63 -5.26 -1.79
CA GLY A 294 -6.69 -5.78 -0.93
C GLY A 294 -6.56 -7.28 -0.68
N LYS A 295 -6.40 -8.08 -1.74
CA LYS A 295 -6.19 -9.53 -1.62
C LYS A 295 -4.88 -9.89 -0.91
N HIS A 296 -3.80 -9.18 -1.19
CA HIS A 296 -2.53 -9.37 -0.50
C HIS A 296 -2.66 -9.10 1.00
N ALA A 297 -3.37 -8.04 1.40
CA ALA A 297 -3.65 -7.73 2.79
C ALA A 297 -4.53 -8.81 3.47
N GLU A 298 -5.57 -9.30 2.79
CA GLU A 298 -6.45 -10.39 3.26
C GLU A 298 -5.64 -11.66 3.62
N LEU A 299 -4.59 -11.95 2.83
CA LEU A 299 -3.73 -13.11 3.03
C LEU A 299 -2.67 -12.91 4.15
N GLY A 300 -2.59 -11.73 4.76
CA GLY A 300 -1.59 -11.41 5.79
C GLY A 300 -0.32 -10.73 5.23
N SER A 301 -0.39 -10.16 4.03
CA SER A 301 0.70 -9.45 3.35
C SER A 301 2.02 -10.23 3.34
N LEU A 302 3.11 -9.66 3.88
CA LEU A 302 4.44 -10.27 3.93
C LEU A 302 4.52 -11.55 4.80
N ALA A 303 3.57 -11.76 5.70
CA ALA A 303 3.49 -12.99 6.49
C ALA A 303 2.78 -14.14 5.73
N SER A 304 2.18 -13.83 4.58
CA SER A 304 1.56 -14.84 3.70
C SER A 304 2.61 -15.66 2.96
N PHE A 305 2.16 -16.75 2.32
CA PHE A 305 3.01 -17.56 1.45
C PHE A 305 3.54 -16.81 0.22
N LEU A 306 2.98 -15.64 -0.13
CA LEU A 306 3.44 -14.85 -1.28
C LEU A 306 4.76 -14.12 -0.97
N GLY A 307 4.97 -13.66 0.25
CA GLY A 307 6.14 -12.88 0.65
C GLY A 307 6.21 -11.51 -0.04
N PHE A 308 7.41 -11.06 -0.40
CA PHE A 308 7.60 -9.74 -1.02
C PHE A 308 7.13 -9.70 -2.48
N PRO A 309 6.58 -8.57 -2.95
CA PRO A 309 6.40 -8.35 -4.38
C PRO A 309 7.75 -8.26 -5.10
N VAL A 310 7.79 -8.74 -6.34
CA VAL A 310 8.96 -8.68 -7.23
C VAL A 310 8.68 -7.87 -8.50
N THR A 311 7.45 -7.37 -8.67
CA THR A 311 7.04 -6.42 -9.70
C THR A 311 6.10 -5.38 -9.09
N ASP A 312 5.98 -4.24 -9.77
CA ASP A 312 4.86 -3.31 -9.54
C ASP A 312 3.56 -3.93 -10.05
N GLU A 313 2.43 -3.33 -9.66
CA GLU A 313 1.17 -3.69 -10.29
C GLU A 313 1.21 -3.20 -11.75
N SER A 314 1.10 -4.15 -12.66
CA SER A 314 1.23 -3.88 -14.09
C SER A 314 -0.03 -4.34 -14.82
N THR A 315 -0.39 -3.61 -15.88
CA THR A 315 -1.39 -4.08 -16.83
C THR A 315 -0.90 -5.37 -17.46
N ALA A 316 -1.76 -6.38 -17.44
CA ALA A 316 -1.48 -7.67 -18.05
C ALA A 316 -1.24 -7.49 -19.56
N PRO A 317 -0.40 -8.32 -20.19
CA PRO A 317 -0.06 -8.20 -21.61
C PRO A 317 -1.22 -8.18 -22.62
N ASP A 318 -2.39 -8.70 -22.24
CA ASP A 318 -3.61 -8.65 -23.06
C ASP A 318 -4.40 -7.33 -22.95
N GLY A 319 -4.00 -6.44 -22.03
CA GLY A 319 -4.63 -5.15 -21.76
C GLY A 319 -5.89 -5.19 -20.91
N SER A 320 -6.33 -6.35 -20.42
CA SER A 320 -7.67 -6.51 -19.82
C SER A 320 -7.68 -6.59 -18.29
N GLY A 321 -6.53 -6.88 -17.68
CA GLY A 321 -6.41 -7.06 -16.24
C GLY A 321 -5.11 -6.50 -15.69
N GLN A 322 -4.89 -6.74 -14.41
CA GLN A 322 -3.74 -6.25 -13.65
C GLN A 322 -3.06 -7.44 -12.95
N PHE A 323 -1.77 -7.34 -12.65
CA PHE A 323 -1.09 -8.36 -11.86
C PHE A 323 0.08 -7.81 -11.05
N ASN A 324 0.38 -8.50 -9.96
CA ASN A 324 1.69 -8.46 -9.30
C ASN A 324 2.27 -9.86 -9.24
N HIS A 325 3.57 -9.98 -9.46
CA HIS A 325 4.34 -11.15 -9.06
C HIS A 325 4.92 -10.96 -7.66
N PHE A 326 4.97 -12.05 -6.92
CA PHE A 326 5.56 -12.14 -5.59
C PHE A 326 6.56 -13.29 -5.57
N GLN A 327 7.40 -13.35 -4.54
CA GLN A 327 8.37 -14.44 -4.38
C GLN A 327 7.71 -15.82 -4.42
N GLY A 328 6.56 -15.97 -3.75
CA GLY A 328 5.84 -17.23 -3.63
C GLY A 328 4.72 -17.44 -4.64
N GLY A 329 4.47 -16.52 -5.58
CA GLY A 329 3.35 -16.67 -6.50
C GLY A 329 2.97 -15.40 -7.25
N SER A 330 1.71 -15.28 -7.61
CA SER A 330 1.16 -14.10 -8.28
C SER A 330 -0.27 -13.86 -7.86
N ILE A 331 -0.67 -12.60 -7.89
CA ILE A 331 -2.08 -12.22 -7.84
C ILE A 331 -2.40 -11.58 -9.18
N TYR A 332 -3.42 -12.10 -9.86
CA TYR A 332 -3.98 -11.52 -11.08
C TYR A 332 -5.38 -11.03 -10.77
N TRP A 333 -5.72 -9.86 -11.31
CA TRP A 333 -7.05 -9.29 -11.27
C TRP A 333 -7.60 -9.16 -12.69
N SER A 334 -8.88 -9.50 -12.87
CA SER A 334 -9.63 -9.18 -14.08
C SER A 334 -10.99 -8.57 -13.73
N PRO A 335 -11.63 -7.79 -14.62
CA PRO A 335 -12.98 -7.29 -14.42
C PRO A 335 -14.02 -8.41 -14.20
N ALA A 336 -13.78 -9.59 -14.77
CA ALA A 336 -14.72 -10.70 -14.73
C ALA A 336 -14.66 -11.51 -13.43
N SER A 337 -13.47 -11.64 -12.83
CA SER A 337 -13.24 -12.54 -11.69
C SER A 337 -12.71 -11.86 -10.44
N GLY A 338 -12.21 -10.63 -10.53
CA GLY A 338 -11.53 -10.00 -9.39
C GLY A 338 -10.14 -10.60 -9.14
N PRO A 339 -9.54 -10.35 -7.96
CA PRO A 339 -8.16 -10.74 -7.67
C PRO A 339 -8.07 -12.19 -7.18
N HIS A 340 -7.25 -13.00 -7.84
CA HIS A 340 -6.97 -14.39 -7.47
C HIS A 340 -5.48 -14.71 -7.43
N THR A 341 -5.12 -15.54 -6.46
CA THR A 341 -3.78 -16.10 -6.31
C THR A 341 -3.57 -17.27 -7.25
N VAL A 342 -2.39 -17.31 -7.88
CA VAL A 342 -1.88 -18.47 -8.59
C VAL A 342 -0.44 -18.68 -8.13
N TYR A 343 -0.11 -19.87 -7.65
CA TYR A 343 1.21 -20.14 -7.08
C TYR A 343 1.70 -21.57 -7.36
N GLY A 344 2.95 -21.86 -6.98
CA GLY A 344 3.55 -23.18 -7.09
C GLY A 344 3.47 -23.80 -8.50
N ALA A 345 3.34 -25.12 -8.54
CA ALA A 345 3.33 -25.88 -9.79
C ALA A 345 2.16 -25.54 -10.72
N ILE A 346 1.02 -25.09 -10.17
CA ILE A 346 -0.11 -24.62 -10.98
C ILE A 346 0.25 -23.34 -11.73
N ARG A 347 0.90 -22.38 -11.05
CA ARG A 347 1.40 -21.15 -11.67
C ARG A 347 2.46 -21.46 -12.72
N ASP A 348 3.40 -22.34 -12.41
CA ASP A 348 4.46 -22.72 -13.35
C ASP A 348 3.86 -23.34 -14.61
N LYS A 349 2.84 -24.20 -14.45
CA LYS A 349 2.10 -24.75 -15.57
C LYS A 349 1.40 -23.68 -16.40
N TRP A 350 0.64 -22.81 -15.75
CA TRP A 350 -0.07 -21.72 -16.41
C TRP A 350 0.87 -20.77 -17.16
N SER A 351 2.08 -20.55 -16.62
CA SER A 351 3.11 -19.75 -17.28
C SER A 351 3.56 -20.34 -18.62
N VAL A 352 3.75 -21.66 -18.67
CA VAL A 352 4.13 -22.39 -19.90
C VAL A 352 2.99 -22.34 -20.93
N LEU A 353 1.75 -22.31 -20.46
CA LEU A 353 0.55 -22.20 -21.30
C LEU A 353 0.29 -20.78 -21.82
N GLY A 354 1.13 -19.81 -21.49
CA GLY A 354 1.03 -18.44 -22.00
C GLY A 354 0.28 -17.46 -21.10
N TRP A 355 0.11 -17.79 -19.82
CA TRP A 355 -0.56 -16.94 -18.83
C TRP A 355 -2.00 -16.57 -19.25
N GLU A 356 -2.42 -15.33 -19.02
CA GLU A 356 -3.74 -14.81 -19.38
C GLU A 356 -4.01 -14.78 -20.89
N ARG A 357 -2.96 -14.75 -21.72
CA ARG A 357 -3.10 -14.87 -23.19
C ARG A 357 -3.22 -16.32 -23.66
N GLY A 358 -2.96 -17.27 -22.76
CA GLY A 358 -3.08 -18.68 -23.01
C GLY A 358 -4.52 -19.14 -23.15
N VAL A 359 -4.70 -20.41 -23.55
CA VAL A 359 -6.03 -21.03 -23.72
C VAL A 359 -6.90 -20.97 -22.45
N LEU A 360 -6.28 -20.87 -21.28
CA LEU A 360 -6.96 -20.84 -19.99
C LEU A 360 -7.46 -19.45 -19.59
N GLY A 361 -6.87 -18.35 -20.09
CA GLY A 361 -7.23 -17.01 -19.67
C GLY A 361 -6.90 -16.71 -18.20
N TYR A 362 -7.68 -15.82 -17.58
CA TYR A 362 -7.50 -15.43 -16.17
C TYR A 362 -7.98 -16.49 -15.19
N PRO A 363 -7.40 -16.54 -13.97
CA PRO A 363 -7.93 -17.33 -12.87
C PRO A 363 -9.35 -16.85 -12.48
N LEU A 364 -10.20 -17.81 -12.13
CA LEU A 364 -11.54 -17.64 -11.57
C LEU A 364 -11.62 -18.06 -10.10
N SER A 365 -10.56 -18.67 -9.57
CA SER A 365 -10.47 -19.09 -8.18
C SER A 365 -9.04 -18.97 -7.67
N ASP A 366 -8.91 -18.80 -6.35
CA ASP A 366 -7.67 -19.21 -5.66
C ASP A 366 -7.48 -20.73 -5.81
N GLU A 367 -6.29 -21.23 -5.46
CA GLU A 367 -6.03 -22.66 -5.41
C GLU A 367 -6.82 -23.33 -4.26
N THR A 368 -7.60 -24.36 -4.59
CA THR A 368 -8.48 -25.08 -3.66
C THR A 368 -8.12 -26.55 -3.56
N GLY A 369 -8.50 -27.19 -2.45
CA GLY A 369 -8.38 -28.64 -2.28
C GLY A 369 -9.43 -29.38 -3.09
N VAL A 370 -9.03 -30.47 -3.75
CA VAL A 370 -9.91 -31.39 -4.48
C VAL A 370 -9.57 -32.83 -4.07
N THR A 371 -10.43 -33.80 -4.40
CA THR A 371 -10.12 -35.22 -4.11
C THR A 371 -8.78 -35.60 -4.76
N GLY A 372 -7.84 -36.06 -3.95
CA GLY A 372 -6.51 -36.49 -4.37
C GLY A 372 -5.48 -35.38 -4.64
N GLY A 373 -5.85 -34.09 -4.61
CA GLY A 373 -4.93 -33.02 -5.01
C GLY A 373 -5.44 -31.60 -4.76
N ARG A 374 -4.99 -30.67 -5.60
CA ARG A 374 -5.35 -29.25 -5.56
C ARG A 374 -5.68 -28.78 -6.97
N ALA A 375 -6.49 -27.72 -7.09
CA ALA A 375 -6.86 -27.17 -8.38
C ALA A 375 -7.12 -25.66 -8.33
N SER A 376 -6.86 -25.00 -9.45
CA SER A 376 -7.31 -23.64 -9.74
C SER A 376 -8.18 -23.65 -10.98
N GLN A 377 -9.26 -22.88 -10.95
CA GLN A 377 -10.14 -22.67 -12.08
C GLN A 377 -9.70 -21.44 -12.86
N PHE A 378 -9.80 -21.50 -14.18
CA PHE A 378 -9.52 -20.42 -15.11
C PHE A 378 -10.69 -20.28 -16.10
N GLN A 379 -10.74 -19.16 -16.82
CA GLN A 379 -11.82 -18.87 -17.77
C GLN A 379 -12.02 -19.96 -18.83
N GLY A 380 -10.92 -20.51 -19.34
CA GLY A 380 -10.93 -21.52 -20.39
C GLY A 380 -10.83 -22.97 -19.91
N GLY A 381 -10.47 -23.21 -18.65
CA GLY A 381 -10.24 -24.56 -18.14
C GLY A 381 -9.73 -24.60 -16.70
N ASN A 382 -9.28 -25.75 -16.24
CA ASN A 382 -8.77 -25.94 -14.89
C ASN A 382 -7.36 -26.52 -14.93
N ILE A 383 -6.53 -26.16 -13.96
CA ILE A 383 -5.26 -26.85 -13.71
C ILE A 383 -5.38 -27.62 -12.41
N TYR A 384 -5.00 -28.89 -12.45
CA TYR A 384 -4.99 -29.80 -11.30
C TYR A 384 -3.55 -30.18 -10.97
N TRP A 385 -3.24 -30.31 -9.69
CA TRP A 385 -1.93 -30.71 -9.22
C TRP A 385 -2.01 -31.73 -8.07
N SER A 386 -1.10 -32.70 -8.11
CA SER A 386 -0.72 -33.50 -6.95
C SER A 386 0.76 -33.87 -7.03
N ALA A 387 1.34 -34.32 -5.91
CA ALA A 387 2.71 -34.79 -5.90
C ALA A 387 2.94 -36.04 -6.79
N THR A 388 1.90 -36.82 -7.10
CA THR A 388 2.01 -38.05 -7.89
C THR A 388 1.70 -37.84 -9.36
N THR A 389 0.88 -36.85 -9.70
CA THR A 389 0.45 -36.58 -11.08
C THR A 389 1.11 -35.35 -11.70
N ALA A 390 1.79 -34.50 -10.93
CA ALA A 390 2.22 -33.18 -11.37
C ALA A 390 1.05 -32.28 -11.80
N ALA A 391 1.35 -31.10 -12.37
CA ALA A 391 0.36 -30.10 -12.76
C ALA A 391 -0.08 -30.31 -14.22
N HIS A 392 -1.39 -30.54 -14.41
CA HIS A 392 -2.01 -30.79 -15.70
C HIS A 392 -3.25 -29.95 -15.91
N GLU A 393 -3.37 -29.41 -17.12
CA GLU A 393 -4.55 -28.66 -17.53
C GLU A 393 -5.60 -29.58 -18.16
N VAL A 394 -6.88 -29.25 -17.95
CA VAL A 394 -8.00 -29.83 -18.68
C VAL A 394 -8.94 -28.69 -19.07
N HIS A 395 -9.35 -28.59 -20.33
CA HIS A 395 -10.17 -27.49 -20.83
C HIS A 395 -11.34 -27.94 -21.73
N GLY A 396 -12.17 -26.97 -22.14
CA GLY A 396 -13.20 -27.14 -23.16
C GLY A 396 -14.19 -28.30 -22.92
N ALA A 397 -14.48 -29.05 -23.99
CA ALA A 397 -15.45 -30.14 -23.96
C ALA A 397 -15.02 -31.32 -23.09
N ILE A 398 -13.71 -31.57 -23.00
CA ILE A 398 -13.14 -32.63 -22.15
C ILE A 398 -13.34 -32.26 -20.68
N LEU A 399 -13.01 -31.03 -20.27
CA LEU A 399 -13.26 -30.56 -18.91
C LEU A 399 -14.75 -30.64 -18.56
N THR A 400 -15.62 -30.18 -19.46
CA THR A 400 -17.07 -30.21 -19.26
C THR A 400 -17.54 -31.64 -18.97
N ARG A 401 -17.07 -32.62 -19.76
CA ARG A 401 -17.41 -34.02 -19.55
C ARG A 401 -16.81 -34.58 -18.27
N TYR A 402 -15.56 -34.24 -17.96
CA TYR A 402 -14.87 -34.66 -16.75
C TYR A 402 -15.63 -34.23 -15.49
N LEU A 403 -16.05 -32.96 -15.42
CA LEU A 403 -16.83 -32.44 -14.29
C LEU A 403 -18.21 -33.11 -14.20
N GLN A 404 -18.90 -33.33 -15.32
CA GLN A 404 -20.17 -34.09 -15.35
C GLN A 404 -20.01 -35.54 -14.90
N PHE A 405 -18.83 -36.12 -15.08
CA PHE A 405 -18.50 -37.49 -14.66
C PHE A 405 -18.10 -37.56 -13.17
N GLY A 406 -18.07 -36.44 -12.45
CA GLY A 406 -17.73 -36.35 -11.03
C GLY A 406 -16.33 -35.78 -10.75
N GLY A 407 -15.63 -35.30 -11.78
CA GLY A 407 -14.32 -34.67 -11.66
C GLY A 407 -13.29 -35.56 -10.95
N THR A 408 -12.49 -34.98 -10.05
CA THR A 408 -11.44 -35.71 -9.33
C THR A 408 -11.99 -36.71 -8.31
N GLY A 409 -13.27 -36.61 -7.95
CA GLY A 409 -13.98 -37.58 -7.11
C GLY A 409 -14.57 -38.76 -7.88
N SER A 410 -14.48 -38.74 -9.22
CA SER A 410 -14.94 -39.84 -10.06
C SER A 410 -13.95 -41.01 -10.10
N THR A 411 -14.37 -42.10 -10.73
CA THR A 411 -13.50 -43.25 -10.97
C THR A 411 -12.30 -42.95 -11.88
N LEU A 412 -12.27 -41.82 -12.60
CA LEU A 412 -11.11 -41.42 -13.41
C LEU A 412 -9.91 -40.96 -12.56
N GLY A 413 -10.16 -40.37 -11.39
CA GLY A 413 -9.13 -39.71 -10.58
C GLY A 413 -8.62 -38.41 -11.21
N LEU A 414 -7.40 -38.00 -10.83
CA LEU A 414 -6.74 -36.79 -11.34
C LEU A 414 -6.24 -36.94 -12.79
N PRO A 415 -6.08 -35.84 -13.54
CA PRO A 415 -5.40 -35.86 -14.84
C PRO A 415 -3.90 -36.17 -14.67
N ILE A 416 -3.35 -36.92 -15.64
CA ILE A 416 -1.93 -37.28 -15.75
C ILE A 416 -1.31 -36.81 -17.08
N SER A 417 -2.09 -36.09 -17.89
CA SER A 417 -1.63 -35.39 -19.08
C SER A 417 -2.38 -34.07 -19.21
N ASP A 418 -1.78 -33.12 -19.93
CA ASP A 418 -2.55 -32.01 -20.50
C ASP A 418 -3.48 -32.53 -21.60
N GLU A 419 -4.33 -31.67 -22.15
CA GLU A 419 -5.06 -32.00 -23.36
C GLU A 419 -4.13 -31.97 -24.58
N TYR A 420 -3.96 -33.12 -25.26
CA TYR A 420 -3.11 -33.26 -26.44
C TYR A 420 -3.88 -33.72 -27.69
N THR A 421 -3.32 -33.41 -28.86
CA THR A 421 -3.90 -33.79 -30.14
C THR A 421 -3.76 -35.29 -30.39
N VAL A 422 -4.85 -35.91 -30.84
CA VAL A 422 -4.90 -37.29 -31.34
C VAL A 422 -5.55 -37.32 -32.72
N GLU A 423 -5.47 -38.44 -33.42
CA GLU A 423 -6.17 -38.59 -34.71
C GLU A 423 -7.68 -38.35 -34.54
N GLY A 424 -8.23 -37.42 -35.31
CA GLY A 424 -9.65 -37.09 -35.29
C GLY A 424 -10.10 -36.19 -34.12
N GLY A 425 -9.21 -35.72 -33.25
CA GLY A 425 -9.58 -34.79 -32.19
C GLY A 425 -8.54 -34.58 -31.09
N ARG A 426 -8.97 -34.59 -29.82
CA ARG A 426 -8.13 -34.30 -28.64
C ARG A 426 -8.40 -35.28 -27.51
N ARG A 427 -7.43 -35.45 -26.61
CA ARG A 427 -7.50 -36.38 -25.47
C ARG A 427 -6.84 -35.80 -24.23
N SER A 428 -7.38 -36.12 -23.07
CA SER A 428 -6.69 -36.04 -21.79
C SER A 428 -6.71 -37.41 -21.09
N ASP A 429 -5.59 -37.78 -20.50
CA ASP A 429 -5.43 -39.01 -19.73
C ASP A 429 -5.55 -38.72 -18.23
N PHE A 430 -6.14 -39.66 -17.49
CA PHE A 430 -6.40 -39.61 -16.06
C PHE A 430 -5.84 -40.87 -15.40
N GLN A 431 -5.70 -40.85 -14.06
CA GLN A 431 -5.10 -41.96 -13.30
C GLN A 431 -5.70 -43.33 -13.63
N HIS A 432 -6.99 -43.39 -13.92
CA HIS A 432 -7.73 -44.63 -14.16
C HIS A 432 -8.58 -44.59 -15.43
N GLY A 433 -8.18 -43.80 -16.43
CA GLY A 433 -8.91 -43.71 -17.67
C GLY A 433 -8.46 -42.58 -18.58
N ARG A 434 -9.26 -42.31 -19.61
CA ARG A 434 -9.05 -41.21 -20.56
C ARG A 434 -10.37 -40.64 -21.03
N ILE A 435 -10.32 -39.40 -21.50
CA ILE A 435 -11.45 -38.76 -22.17
C ILE A 435 -10.99 -38.30 -23.55
N ASP A 436 -11.74 -38.71 -24.57
CA ASP A 436 -11.53 -38.41 -25.98
C ASP A 436 -12.60 -37.44 -26.48
N TRP A 437 -12.21 -36.35 -27.15
CA TRP A 437 -13.12 -35.49 -27.91
C TRP A 437 -12.88 -35.66 -29.41
N ASN A 438 -13.95 -35.89 -30.18
CA ASN A 438 -13.90 -36.02 -31.63
C ASN A 438 -14.23 -34.67 -32.30
N ALA A 439 -13.32 -34.16 -33.12
CA ALA A 439 -13.46 -32.85 -33.77
C ALA A 439 -14.51 -32.84 -34.90
N THR A 440 -14.84 -34.00 -35.48
CA THR A 440 -15.82 -34.11 -36.57
C THR A 440 -17.25 -34.21 -36.04
N THR A 441 -17.47 -34.99 -34.98
CA THR A 441 -18.80 -35.27 -34.43
C THR A 441 -19.13 -34.45 -33.18
N GLY A 442 -18.13 -33.85 -32.54
CA GLY A 442 -18.26 -33.21 -31.23
C GLY A 442 -18.44 -34.18 -30.06
N ALA A 443 -18.39 -35.50 -30.30
CA ALA A 443 -18.61 -36.50 -29.26
C ALA A 443 -17.47 -36.51 -28.23
N VAL A 444 -17.83 -36.62 -26.95
CA VAL A 444 -16.87 -36.78 -25.84
C VAL A 444 -17.07 -38.13 -25.18
N THR A 445 -16.08 -39.02 -25.27
CA THR A 445 -16.16 -40.40 -24.79
C THR A 445 -15.24 -40.61 -23.60
N VAL A 446 -15.76 -41.25 -22.56
CA VAL A 446 -15.01 -41.62 -21.35
C VAL A 446 -14.66 -43.10 -21.43
N THR A 447 -13.39 -43.45 -21.23
CA THR A 447 -12.92 -44.84 -21.09
C THR A 447 -12.25 -45.00 -19.74
N THR A 448 -12.71 -45.94 -18.91
CA THR A 448 -12.11 -46.26 -17.60
C THR A 448 -11.34 -47.57 -17.67
N TYR A 449 -10.28 -47.72 -16.86
CA TYR A 449 -9.44 -48.92 -16.78
C TYR A 449 -9.51 -49.60 -15.42
#